data_AF-A0A2V9HXQ5-F1
#
_entry.id   AF-A0A2V9HXQ5-F1
#
_cell.length_a   1.000
_cell.length_b   1.000
_cell.length_c   1.000
_cell.angle_alpha   90.00
_cell.angle_beta   90.00
_cell.angle_gamma   90.00
#
_symmetry.space_group_name_H-M   'P 1'
#
loop_
_entity.id
_entity.type
_entity.pdbx_description
1 polymer ?
#
loop_
_entity_poly.entity_id
_entity_poly.type
_entity_poly.pdbx_seq_one_letter_code
_entity_poly.pdbx_strand_id
1 'polypeptide(L)'
;DSTMKLSTTAGLSVADWFTPADQAGLDGADTDHGSGGAAILIDQPTGPVQHLVIGGGKQGNLFLLNRDQMGHYGASVNPVNSNAVQIFNVGNGIFSTSAFWNNSLYIAPSGGPLQGYPFSMATGRFNTGSATSSGVSFGFPGATPSISANSATSNGIVWAIDASMYCTPQSPGCGPAVLHAFDATKLSPELWNSSLVASDRAGFAVKFTVPTVANGKVYIGTRGNDNGSGTSSIRGELDVYGLQPN
;
A
#
# COMPACT_ATOMS: atom_id res chain seq x y z
N ASP A 1 -3.61 -13.53 13.85
CA ASP A 1 -2.87 -12.71 12.87
C ASP A 1 -1.40 -12.59 13.20
N SER A 2 -0.56 -12.84 12.21
CA SER A 2 0.90 -12.77 12.36
C SER A 2 1.56 -12.30 11.07
N THR A 3 2.68 -11.62 11.18
CA THR A 3 3.63 -11.44 10.07
C THR A 3 4.63 -12.60 10.13
N MET A 4 4.78 -13.35 9.04
CA MET A 4 5.63 -14.56 8.99
C MET A 4 6.79 -14.39 8.02
N LYS A 5 7.99 -14.80 8.43
CA LYS A 5 9.17 -14.98 7.58
C LYS A 5 9.22 -16.45 7.15
N LEU A 6 9.14 -16.69 5.85
CA LEU A 6 9.21 -18.04 5.28
C LEU A 6 10.64 -18.36 4.80
N SER A 7 11.05 -19.62 4.93
CA SER A 7 12.30 -20.15 4.40
C SER A 7 12.04 -21.33 3.48
N THR A 8 12.93 -21.52 2.51
CA THR A 8 12.93 -22.67 1.58
C THR A 8 14.20 -23.52 1.70
N THR A 9 15.15 -23.17 2.58
CA THR A 9 16.48 -23.81 2.69
C THR A 9 16.41 -25.31 2.96
N ALA A 10 15.38 -25.77 3.68
CA ALA A 10 15.15 -27.19 3.99
C ALA A 10 13.70 -27.60 3.66
N GLY A 11 13.15 -27.06 2.57
CA GLY A 11 11.71 -27.09 2.28
C GLY A 11 11.00 -25.85 2.85
N LEU A 12 9.70 -25.70 2.52
CA LEU A 12 8.91 -24.56 2.95
C LEU A 12 8.62 -24.64 4.45
N SER A 13 9.11 -23.68 5.22
CA SER A 13 8.88 -23.59 6.67
C SER A 13 8.78 -22.14 7.13
N VAL A 14 8.23 -21.94 8.33
CA VAL A 14 8.27 -20.66 9.04
C VAL A 14 9.64 -20.53 9.72
N ALA A 15 10.41 -19.53 9.31
CA ALA A 15 11.73 -19.26 9.88
C ALA A 15 11.65 -18.34 11.10
N ASP A 16 10.74 -17.37 11.08
CA ASP A 16 10.51 -16.43 12.18
C ASP A 16 9.13 -15.76 12.03
N TRP A 17 8.63 -15.07 13.06
CA TRP A 17 7.31 -14.43 13.02
C TRP A 17 7.12 -13.36 14.11
N PHE A 18 6.12 -12.51 13.91
CA PHE A 18 5.62 -11.53 14.88
C PHE A 18 4.10 -11.64 14.99
N THR A 19 3.57 -11.54 16.20
CA THR A 19 2.13 -11.48 16.49
C THR A 19 1.87 -10.34 17.47
N PRO A 20 1.02 -9.35 17.13
CA PRO A 20 0.63 -8.29 18.06
C PRO A 20 0.06 -8.85 19.37
N ALA A 21 0.36 -8.19 20.48
CA ALA A 21 -0.07 -8.63 21.81
C ALA A 21 -1.60 -8.77 21.94
N ASP A 22 -2.34 -7.90 21.27
CA ASP A 22 -3.80 -7.81 21.28
C ASP A 22 -4.45 -8.65 20.18
N GLN A 23 -3.73 -9.60 19.56
CA GLN A 23 -4.22 -10.40 18.44
C GLN A 23 -5.57 -11.08 18.69
N ALA A 24 -5.86 -11.53 19.91
CA ALA A 24 -7.17 -12.11 20.24
C ALA A 24 -8.30 -11.07 20.18
N GLY A 25 -8.01 -9.82 20.54
CA GLY A 25 -8.93 -8.69 20.38
C GLY A 25 -9.08 -8.29 18.91
N LEU A 26 -8.00 -8.36 18.12
CA LEU A 26 -8.05 -8.11 16.68
C LEU A 26 -9.00 -9.09 15.98
N ASP A 27 -8.84 -10.39 16.26
CA ASP A 27 -9.64 -11.48 15.72
C ASP A 27 -11.12 -11.35 16.11
N GLY A 28 -11.40 -11.13 17.41
CA GLY A 28 -12.77 -10.98 17.90
C GLY A 28 -13.51 -9.75 17.36
N ALA A 29 -12.79 -8.73 16.88
CA ALA A 29 -13.34 -7.49 16.34
C ALA A 29 -13.28 -7.39 14.81
N ASP A 30 -12.79 -8.41 14.10
CA ASP A 30 -12.49 -8.36 12.66
C ASP A 30 -11.60 -7.15 12.30
N THR A 31 -10.59 -6.88 13.13
CA THR A 31 -9.64 -5.77 12.94
C THR A 31 -8.22 -6.26 12.63
N ASP A 32 -8.15 -7.28 11.77
CA ASP A 32 -6.97 -8.11 11.58
C ASP A 32 -5.68 -7.34 11.31
N HIS A 33 -4.56 -7.78 11.90
CA HIS A 33 -3.23 -7.25 11.57
C HIS A 33 -2.76 -7.69 10.17
N GLY A 34 -3.28 -8.80 9.65
CA GLY A 34 -2.84 -9.40 8.38
C GLY A 34 -3.55 -8.88 7.12
N SER A 35 -4.44 -7.88 7.23
CA SER A 35 -5.21 -7.41 6.07
C SER A 35 -4.41 -6.54 5.10
N GLY A 36 -3.36 -5.87 5.58
CA GLY A 36 -2.41 -5.15 4.75
C GLY A 36 -1.24 -6.03 4.33
N GLY A 37 -0.69 -5.78 3.15
CA GLY A 37 0.48 -6.51 2.68
C GLY A 37 1.75 -6.08 3.39
N ALA A 38 2.68 -7.01 3.57
CA ALA A 38 4.02 -6.71 4.06
C ALA A 38 4.86 -6.08 2.94
N ALA A 39 5.48 -4.93 3.21
CA ALA A 39 6.45 -4.30 2.34
C ALA A 39 7.85 -4.46 2.93
N ILE A 40 8.77 -4.99 2.11
CA ILE A 40 10.17 -5.09 2.47
C ILE A 40 10.83 -3.74 2.18
N LEU A 41 11.50 -3.18 3.18
CA LEU A 41 12.39 -2.05 2.95
C LEU A 41 13.69 -2.61 2.37
N ILE A 42 14.27 -1.90 1.41
CA ILE A 42 15.63 -2.22 0.93
C ILE A 42 16.55 -2.32 2.14
N ASP A 43 17.43 -3.31 2.15
CA ASP A 43 18.37 -3.48 3.25
C ASP A 43 19.21 -2.23 3.45
N GLN A 44 19.17 -1.71 4.68
CA GLN A 44 19.83 -0.46 5.00
C GLN A 44 21.34 -0.71 4.99
N PRO A 45 22.12 0.01 4.17
CA PRO A 45 23.56 -0.20 4.09
C PRO A 45 24.26 0.15 5.40
N THR A 46 23.63 1.03 6.19
CA THR A 46 24.05 1.45 7.52
C THR A 46 22.80 1.74 8.36
N GLY A 47 22.91 1.62 9.69
CA GLY A 47 21.82 1.91 10.61
C GLY A 47 21.73 0.89 11.75
N PRO A 48 20.92 1.19 12.78
CA PRO A 48 20.79 0.31 13.94
C PRO A 48 20.06 -1.01 13.63
N VAL A 49 19.25 -1.04 12.55
CA VAL A 49 18.55 -2.24 12.06
C VAL A 49 18.63 -2.25 10.54
N GLN A 50 19.23 -3.29 9.97
CA GLN A 50 19.51 -3.35 8.52
C GLN A 50 18.39 -4.00 7.73
N HIS A 51 17.79 -5.07 8.26
CA HIS A 51 16.80 -5.85 7.54
C HIS A 51 15.41 -5.55 8.10
N LEU A 52 14.65 -4.70 7.40
CA LEU A 52 13.36 -4.21 7.89
C LEU A 52 12.20 -4.68 7.02
N VAL A 53 11.09 -5.02 7.67
CA VAL A 53 9.79 -5.25 7.04
C VAL A 53 8.74 -4.43 7.77
N ILE A 54 7.80 -3.86 7.02
CA ILE A 54 6.67 -3.15 7.60
C ILE A 54 5.37 -3.77 7.09
N GLY A 55 4.40 -3.89 7.99
CA GLY A 55 3.07 -4.39 7.67
C GLY A 55 2.09 -3.98 8.75
N GLY A 56 0.81 -4.16 8.48
CA GLY A 56 -0.26 -3.72 9.36
C GLY A 56 -1.62 -4.08 8.79
N GLY A 57 -2.68 -3.63 9.42
CA GLY A 57 -4.01 -4.07 9.01
C GLY A 57 -5.16 -3.16 9.42
N LYS A 58 -6.33 -3.74 9.65
CA LYS A 58 -7.62 -3.02 9.69
C LYS A 58 -7.73 -2.00 10.82
N GLN A 59 -6.92 -2.12 11.89
CA GLN A 59 -6.81 -1.08 12.93
C GLN A 59 -6.03 0.16 12.50
N GLY A 60 -5.37 0.14 11.35
CA GLY A 60 -4.53 1.22 10.86
C GLY A 60 -3.15 1.29 11.51
N ASN A 61 -2.79 0.33 12.37
CA ASN A 61 -1.45 0.24 12.93
C ASN A 61 -0.49 -0.40 11.93
N LEU A 62 0.64 0.24 11.70
CA LEU A 62 1.81 -0.30 11.04
C LEU A 62 2.86 -0.71 12.08
N PHE A 63 3.44 -1.88 11.88
CA PHE A 63 4.51 -2.45 12.69
C PHE A 63 5.76 -2.57 11.82
N LEU A 64 6.80 -1.82 12.18
CA LEU A 64 8.14 -1.96 11.61
C LEU A 64 8.88 -3.03 12.41
N LEU A 65 9.34 -4.09 11.74
CA LEU A 65 9.93 -5.27 12.36
C LEU A 65 11.34 -5.51 11.83
N ASN A 66 12.22 -6.02 12.70
CA ASN A 66 13.53 -6.50 12.32
C ASN A 66 13.41 -7.93 11.75
N ARG A 67 13.76 -8.14 10.49
CA ARG A 67 13.68 -9.46 9.83
C ARG A 67 14.67 -10.49 10.42
N ASP A 68 15.66 -10.06 11.17
CA ASP A 68 16.60 -10.96 11.86
C ASP A 68 16.09 -11.40 13.23
N GLN A 69 15.14 -10.64 13.81
CA GLN A 69 14.57 -10.85 15.12
C GLN A 69 13.13 -10.31 15.11
N MET A 70 12.19 -11.10 14.58
CA MET A 70 10.83 -10.63 14.34
C MET A 70 10.05 -10.39 15.64
N GLY A 71 10.48 -10.98 16.75
CA GLY A 71 9.96 -10.61 18.08
C GLY A 71 8.78 -11.43 18.58
N HIS A 72 8.30 -12.41 17.83
CA HIS A 72 7.28 -13.38 18.25
C HIS A 72 6.04 -12.73 18.87
N TYR A 73 5.50 -13.29 19.96
CA TYR A 73 4.25 -12.82 20.54
C TYR A 73 4.49 -11.58 21.41
N GLY A 74 3.94 -10.45 20.99
CA GLY A 74 4.19 -9.15 21.61
C GLY A 74 3.70 -9.04 23.05
N ALA A 75 2.81 -9.92 23.52
CA ALA A 75 2.33 -9.90 24.91
C ALA A 75 3.35 -10.52 25.90
N SER A 76 4.31 -11.32 25.43
CA SER A 76 5.34 -11.93 26.29
C SER A 76 6.57 -11.04 26.49
N VAL A 77 6.52 -9.76 26.07
CA VAL A 77 7.61 -8.79 26.24
C VAL A 77 7.16 -7.55 26.99
N ASN A 78 8.09 -6.92 27.71
CA ASN A 78 7.86 -5.70 28.48
C ASN A 78 8.83 -4.59 28.00
N PRO A 79 8.35 -3.43 27.53
CA PRO A 79 6.93 -3.10 27.34
C PRO A 79 6.27 -3.95 26.25
N VAL A 80 4.94 -4.05 26.29
CA VAL A 80 4.16 -4.84 25.33
C VAL A 80 4.49 -4.41 23.89
N ASN A 81 4.66 -5.38 22.99
CA ASN A 81 5.09 -5.20 21.60
C ASN A 81 6.48 -4.55 21.41
N SER A 82 7.33 -4.43 22.43
CA SER A 82 8.64 -3.75 22.34
C SER A 82 9.64 -4.37 21.37
N ASN A 83 9.40 -5.60 20.90
CA ASN A 83 10.20 -6.21 19.85
C ASN A 83 9.93 -5.64 18.44
N ALA A 84 8.82 -4.93 18.25
CA ALA A 84 8.65 -4.11 17.06
C ALA A 84 9.58 -2.90 17.13
N VAL A 85 10.34 -2.63 16.07
CA VAL A 85 11.27 -1.49 15.96
C VAL A 85 10.52 -0.17 16.12
N GLN A 86 9.31 -0.11 15.57
CA GLN A 86 8.39 1.02 15.67
C GLN A 86 6.95 0.56 15.42
N ILE A 87 5.99 1.22 16.06
CA ILE A 87 4.55 1.08 15.80
C ILE A 87 3.97 2.48 15.62
N PHE A 88 3.14 2.68 14.60
CA PHE A 88 2.42 3.94 14.41
C PHE A 88 1.10 3.72 13.65
N ASN A 89 0.14 4.63 13.83
CA ASN A 89 -1.18 4.54 13.23
C ASN A 89 -1.33 5.50 12.04
N VAL A 90 -1.97 5.05 10.96
CA VAL A 90 -2.20 5.82 9.72
C VAL A 90 -3.60 6.46 9.64
N GLY A 91 -4.39 6.34 10.71
CA GLY A 91 -5.74 6.88 10.88
C GLY A 91 -6.87 5.95 10.42
N ASN A 92 -6.58 5.09 9.44
CA ASN A 92 -7.58 4.31 8.71
C ASN A 92 -7.14 2.86 8.48
N GLY A 93 -8.09 1.96 8.22
CA GLY A 93 -7.80 0.54 8.02
C GLY A 93 -6.98 0.25 6.76
N ILE A 94 -6.02 -0.67 6.88
CA ILE A 94 -5.08 -1.00 5.81
C ILE A 94 -5.50 -2.34 5.16
N PHE A 95 -5.74 -2.31 3.86
CA PHE A 95 -6.06 -3.51 3.04
C PHE A 95 -5.17 -3.61 1.79
N SER A 96 -4.10 -2.82 1.78
CA SER A 96 -3.19 -2.65 0.67
C SER A 96 -1.76 -2.86 1.14
N THR A 97 -0.85 -3.02 0.18
CA THR A 97 0.59 -3.06 0.44
C THR A 97 1.15 -1.66 0.26
N SER A 98 2.05 -1.22 1.14
CA SER A 98 2.77 0.05 0.95
C SER A 98 3.89 -0.06 -0.09
N ALA A 99 4.28 1.06 -0.69
CA ALA A 99 5.47 1.16 -1.55
C ALA A 99 6.58 1.96 -0.86
N PHE A 100 7.82 1.77 -1.29
CA PHE A 100 8.98 2.48 -0.73
C PHE A 100 9.84 3.08 -1.84
N TRP A 101 10.20 4.36 -1.72
CA TRP A 101 11.12 5.03 -2.63
C TRP A 101 11.81 6.19 -1.92
N ASN A 102 13.10 6.40 -2.21
CA ASN A 102 13.90 7.52 -1.70
C ASN A 102 13.70 7.77 -0.19
N ASN A 103 13.91 6.71 0.61
CA ASN A 103 13.74 6.75 2.06
C ASN A 103 12.34 7.21 2.51
N SER A 104 11.28 6.93 1.76
CA SER A 104 9.91 7.24 2.15
C SER A 104 8.98 6.08 1.86
N LEU A 105 8.10 5.81 2.82
CA LEU A 105 7.01 4.83 2.69
C LEU A 105 5.76 5.54 2.18
N TYR A 106 5.05 4.92 1.24
CA TYR A 106 3.79 5.42 0.70
C TYR A 106 2.68 4.40 0.95
N ILE A 107 1.58 4.84 1.55
CA ILE A 107 0.45 3.99 1.90
C ILE A 107 -0.87 4.73 1.69
N ALA A 108 -1.86 4.06 1.11
CA ALA A 108 -3.20 4.60 0.94
C ALA A 108 -4.20 3.68 1.66
N PRO A 109 -4.54 3.98 2.93
CA PRO A 109 -5.50 3.19 3.69
C PRO A 109 -6.93 3.42 3.18
N SER A 110 -7.83 2.49 3.51
CA SER A 110 -9.24 2.54 3.10
C SER A 110 -9.96 3.74 3.73
N GLY A 111 -10.58 4.56 2.90
CA GLY A 111 -11.30 5.78 3.26
C GLY A 111 -10.40 6.96 3.62
N GLY A 112 -9.08 6.85 3.41
CA GLY A 112 -8.10 7.86 3.82
C GLY A 112 -7.25 8.36 2.64
N PRO A 113 -6.44 9.41 2.84
CA PRO A 113 -5.56 9.92 1.80
C PRO A 113 -4.34 9.02 1.58
N LEU A 114 -3.71 9.13 0.42
CA LEU A 114 -2.35 8.62 0.23
C LEU A 114 -1.41 9.41 1.13
N GLN A 115 -0.65 8.71 1.96
CA GLN A 115 0.27 9.28 2.94
C GLN A 115 1.70 8.86 2.63
N GLY A 116 2.64 9.77 2.85
CA GLY A 116 4.08 9.56 2.71
C GLY A 116 4.78 9.71 4.06
N TYR A 117 5.58 8.72 4.47
CA TYR A 117 6.30 8.74 5.75
C TYR A 117 7.81 8.67 5.51
N PRO A 118 8.56 9.74 5.79
CA PRO A 118 10.02 9.73 5.67
C PRO A 118 10.66 8.75 6.65
N PHE A 119 11.68 8.01 6.20
CA PHE A 119 12.47 7.05 6.97
C PHE A 119 13.85 7.62 7.27
N SER A 120 14.26 7.60 8.54
CA SER A 120 15.60 8.01 8.95
C SER A 120 16.49 6.78 9.10
N MET A 121 17.50 6.67 8.23
CA MET A 121 18.53 5.62 8.32
C MET A 121 19.35 5.72 9.61
N ALA A 122 19.51 6.94 10.15
CA ALA A 122 20.27 7.17 11.38
C ALA A 122 19.59 6.54 12.60
N THR A 123 18.26 6.55 12.64
CA THR A 123 17.48 6.01 13.77
C THR A 123 16.85 4.65 13.47
N GLY A 124 16.81 4.24 12.21
CA GLY A 124 16.10 3.04 11.76
C GLY A 124 14.58 3.15 11.88
N ARG A 125 14.03 4.37 11.87
CA ARG A 125 12.61 4.66 12.15
C ARG A 125 12.01 5.68 11.18
N PHE A 126 10.70 5.60 11.00
CA PHE A 126 9.90 6.59 10.29
C PHE A 126 9.66 7.84 11.14
N ASN A 127 9.78 9.01 10.51
CA ASN A 127 9.38 10.29 11.07
C ASN A 127 7.90 10.55 10.78
N THR A 128 7.03 10.13 11.70
CA THR A 128 5.57 10.28 11.56
C THR A 128 5.10 11.73 11.67
N GLY A 129 5.86 12.61 12.32
CA GLY A 129 5.54 14.04 12.45
C GLY A 129 5.79 14.85 11.18
N SER A 130 6.50 14.29 10.21
CA SER A 130 6.77 14.92 8.89
C SER A 130 6.09 14.17 7.75
N ALA A 131 4.97 13.52 8.03
CA ALA A 131 4.21 12.81 7.01
C ALA A 131 3.61 13.79 5.98
N THR A 132 3.67 13.41 4.70
CA THR A 132 2.95 14.11 3.61
C THR A 132 1.63 13.41 3.33
N SER A 133 0.68 14.12 2.73
CA SER A 133 -0.65 13.59 2.41
C SER A 133 -1.16 14.16 1.09
N SER A 134 -1.83 13.33 0.29
CA SER A 134 -2.64 13.80 -0.83
C SER A 134 -3.89 14.54 -0.33
N GLY A 135 -4.48 15.35 -1.20
CA GLY A 135 -5.84 15.89 -1.02
C GLY A 135 -6.95 14.91 -1.44
N VAL A 136 -6.59 13.84 -2.13
CA VAL A 136 -7.50 12.76 -2.58
C VAL A 136 -7.57 11.68 -1.51
N SER A 137 -8.76 11.15 -1.23
CA SER A 137 -8.97 9.97 -0.39
C SER A 137 -9.37 8.76 -1.24
N PHE A 138 -8.94 7.57 -0.83
CA PHE A 138 -9.19 6.32 -1.55
C PHE A 138 -10.26 5.52 -0.82
N GLY A 139 -11.42 5.30 -1.43
CA GLY A 139 -12.46 4.43 -0.86
C GLY A 139 -11.99 2.97 -0.76
N PHE A 140 -12.78 2.10 -0.12
CA PHE A 140 -12.40 0.69 0.05
C PHE A 140 -12.02 0.02 -1.29
N PRO A 141 -10.88 -0.71 -1.36
CA PRO A 141 -10.03 -1.16 -0.24
C PRO A 141 -8.87 -0.20 0.16
N GLY A 142 -8.90 1.05 -0.26
CA GLY A 142 -7.71 1.91 -0.32
C GLY A 142 -6.97 1.62 -1.62
N ALA A 143 -5.65 1.87 -1.65
CA ALA A 143 -4.84 1.59 -2.82
C ALA A 143 -3.47 1.00 -2.44
N THR A 144 -3.01 0.03 -3.25
CA THR A 144 -1.61 -0.41 -3.25
C THR A 144 -0.87 0.46 -4.27
N PRO A 145 0.01 1.38 -3.84
CA PRO A 145 0.70 2.27 -4.75
C PRO A 145 1.82 1.52 -5.50
N SER A 146 2.13 2.02 -6.70
CA SER A 146 3.35 1.70 -7.44
C SER A 146 4.15 2.96 -7.69
N ILE A 147 5.47 2.84 -7.79
CA ILE A 147 6.35 4.00 -7.95
C ILE A 147 7.13 3.86 -9.24
N SER A 148 7.16 4.93 -10.02
CA SER A 148 8.11 5.11 -11.12
C SER A 148 9.02 6.28 -10.83
N ALA A 149 10.30 6.17 -11.16
CA ALA A 149 11.25 7.26 -10.98
C ALA A 149 12.35 7.19 -12.05
N ASN A 150 12.97 8.34 -12.34
CA ASN A 150 14.14 8.39 -13.22
C ASN A 150 15.40 7.90 -12.50
N SER A 151 15.47 8.09 -11.19
CA SER A 151 16.57 7.58 -10.36
C SER A 151 16.07 7.17 -8.97
N ALA A 152 16.99 6.65 -8.15
CA ALA A 152 16.72 6.35 -6.75
C ALA A 152 16.29 7.57 -5.92
N THR A 153 16.53 8.80 -6.40
CA THR A 153 16.38 10.04 -5.62
C THR A 153 15.66 11.17 -6.35
N SER A 154 15.29 11.01 -7.63
CA SER A 154 14.72 12.10 -8.43
C SER A 154 13.54 11.65 -9.29
N ASN A 155 12.60 12.59 -9.47
CA ASN A 155 11.43 12.46 -10.34
C ASN A 155 10.56 11.23 -10.03
N GLY A 156 10.36 10.95 -8.74
CA GLY A 156 9.46 9.90 -8.29
C GLY A 156 7.99 10.30 -8.49
N ILE A 157 7.21 9.40 -9.07
CA ILE A 157 5.76 9.51 -9.19
C ILE A 157 5.15 8.32 -8.45
N VAL A 158 4.21 8.60 -7.55
CA VAL A 158 3.39 7.59 -6.89
C VAL A 158 2.10 7.44 -7.70
N TRP A 159 1.88 6.23 -8.20
CA TRP A 159 0.68 5.83 -8.91
C TRP A 159 -0.25 5.07 -7.96
N ALA A 160 -1.51 5.46 -7.90
CA ALA A 160 -2.51 4.79 -7.06
C ALA A 160 -3.84 4.70 -7.81
N ILE A 161 -4.55 3.59 -7.66
CA ILE A 161 -5.86 3.39 -8.28
C ILE A 161 -6.93 3.61 -7.21
N ASP A 162 -7.83 4.56 -7.40
CA ASP A 162 -9.13 4.53 -6.72
C ASP A 162 -10.02 3.50 -7.42
N ALA A 163 -10.20 2.37 -6.73
CA ALA A 163 -11.01 1.25 -7.19
C ALA A 163 -12.33 1.13 -6.40
N SER A 164 -12.78 2.19 -5.74
CA SER A 164 -13.95 2.16 -4.83
C SER A 164 -15.27 1.77 -5.53
N MET A 165 -15.38 1.97 -6.84
CA MET A 165 -16.57 1.66 -7.63
C MET A 165 -16.56 0.25 -8.25
N TYR A 166 -16.11 -0.76 -7.48
CA TYR A 166 -15.77 -2.11 -7.95
C TYR A 166 -16.96 -3.05 -8.27
N CYS A 167 -18.18 -2.51 -8.40
CA CYS A 167 -19.34 -3.20 -8.97
C CYS A 167 -19.69 -4.54 -8.28
N THR A 168 -19.71 -4.54 -6.95
CA THR A 168 -20.24 -5.65 -6.13
C THR A 168 -21.24 -5.11 -5.10
N PRO A 169 -22.05 -5.95 -4.44
CA PRO A 169 -23.08 -5.45 -3.50
C PRO A 169 -22.54 -4.56 -2.36
N GLN A 170 -21.27 -4.71 -1.97
CA GLN A 170 -20.64 -3.92 -0.90
C GLN A 170 -20.00 -2.61 -1.40
N SER A 171 -19.85 -2.42 -2.71
CA SER A 171 -19.30 -1.17 -3.25
C SER A 171 -20.36 -0.04 -3.20
N PRO A 172 -19.95 1.22 -2.99
CA PRO A 172 -20.86 2.38 -3.06
C PRO A 172 -21.53 2.56 -4.43
N GLY A 173 -21.00 1.92 -5.47
CA GLY A 173 -21.62 1.88 -6.78
C GLY A 173 -20.78 1.11 -7.78
N CYS A 174 -21.15 1.23 -9.04
CA CYS A 174 -20.45 0.59 -10.13
C CYS A 174 -20.04 1.62 -11.17
N GLY A 175 -18.75 1.71 -11.46
CA GLY A 175 -18.20 2.80 -12.27
C GLY A 175 -16.71 2.67 -12.54
N PRO A 176 -16.14 3.64 -13.28
CA PRO A 176 -14.75 3.62 -13.70
C PRO A 176 -13.79 3.65 -12.51
N ALA A 177 -12.64 2.98 -12.66
CA ALA A 177 -11.49 3.25 -11.80
C ALA A 177 -10.93 4.65 -12.09
N VAL A 178 -10.22 5.22 -11.12
CA VAL A 178 -9.44 6.45 -11.35
C VAL A 178 -7.98 6.16 -11.04
N LEU A 179 -7.11 6.29 -12.04
CA LEU A 179 -5.66 6.24 -11.85
C LEU A 179 -5.18 7.64 -11.50
N HIS A 180 -4.54 7.76 -10.34
CA HIS A 180 -3.98 8.98 -9.81
C HIS A 180 -2.45 8.97 -9.92
N ALA A 181 -1.86 10.15 -10.18
CA ALA A 181 -0.43 10.37 -10.24
C ALA A 181 -0.02 11.52 -9.31
N PHE A 182 0.87 11.23 -8.37
CA PHE A 182 1.35 12.21 -7.39
C PHE A 182 2.86 12.37 -7.46
N ASP A 183 3.34 13.59 -7.22
CA ASP A 183 4.76 13.84 -6.96
C ASP A 183 5.13 13.20 -5.63
N ALA A 184 6.06 12.24 -5.67
CA ALA A 184 6.45 11.44 -4.50
C ALA A 184 7.05 12.29 -3.36
N THR A 185 7.51 13.51 -3.63
CA THR A 185 8.13 14.37 -2.61
C THR A 185 7.13 15.17 -1.79
N LYS A 186 5.90 15.36 -2.29
CA LYS A 186 4.90 16.25 -1.66
C LYS A 186 3.48 15.68 -1.59
N LEU A 187 3.10 14.78 -2.50
CA LEU A 187 1.76 14.20 -2.67
C LEU A 187 0.62 15.20 -2.98
N SER A 188 0.84 16.49 -2.77
CA SER A 188 -0.13 17.56 -3.06
C SER A 188 0.59 18.79 -3.64
N PRO A 189 0.04 19.43 -4.70
CA PRO A 189 -1.15 19.00 -5.46
C PRO A 189 -0.89 17.71 -6.25
N GLU A 190 -1.98 17.05 -6.66
CA GLU A 190 -1.92 15.94 -7.61
C GLU A 190 -1.34 16.40 -8.97
N LEU A 191 -0.60 15.52 -9.65
CA LEU A 191 -0.02 15.83 -10.96
C LEU A 191 -1.03 15.61 -12.08
N TRP A 192 -1.76 14.50 -12.03
CA TRP A 192 -2.74 14.10 -13.04
C TRP A 192 -3.64 12.97 -12.50
N ASN A 193 -4.85 12.84 -13.03
CA ASN A 193 -5.65 11.62 -12.88
C ASN A 193 -6.46 11.31 -14.14
N SER A 194 -6.84 10.05 -14.31
CA SER A 194 -7.55 9.54 -15.50
C SER A 194 -8.97 10.07 -15.67
N SER A 195 -9.51 10.82 -14.70
CA SER A 195 -10.85 11.42 -14.79
C SER A 195 -10.85 12.89 -15.24
N LEU A 196 -9.68 13.51 -15.38
CA LEU A 196 -9.56 14.92 -15.77
C LEU A 196 -10.12 15.21 -17.16
N VAL A 197 -9.99 14.26 -18.09
CA VAL A 197 -10.54 14.38 -19.46
C VAL A 197 -11.25 13.09 -19.86
N ALA A 198 -12.29 13.22 -20.68
CA ALA A 198 -13.17 12.09 -21.01
C ALA A 198 -12.46 10.96 -21.78
N SER A 199 -11.41 11.27 -22.56
CA SER A 199 -10.62 10.30 -23.33
C SER A 199 -9.75 9.40 -22.47
N ASP A 200 -9.39 9.87 -21.27
CA ASP A 200 -8.48 9.15 -20.37
C ASP A 200 -9.26 8.25 -19.40
N ARG A 201 -10.60 8.35 -19.42
CA ARG A 201 -11.45 7.65 -18.46
C ARG A 201 -11.24 6.15 -18.57
N ALA A 202 -10.86 5.55 -17.45
CA ALA A 202 -10.68 4.12 -17.35
C ALA A 202 -12.00 3.34 -17.48
N GLY A 203 -11.87 2.05 -17.76
CA GLY A 203 -12.92 1.07 -17.56
C GLY A 203 -13.31 0.91 -16.08
N PHE A 204 -14.37 0.14 -15.85
CA PHE A 204 -14.95 -0.09 -14.54
C PHE A 204 -13.96 -0.76 -13.59
N ALA A 205 -14.03 -0.34 -12.33
CA ALA A 205 -13.07 -0.72 -11.32
C ALA A 205 -13.12 -2.21 -10.97
N VAL A 206 -11.94 -2.74 -10.65
CA VAL A 206 -11.74 -4.04 -10.01
C VAL A 206 -11.01 -3.77 -8.70
N LYS A 207 -11.53 -4.23 -7.57
CA LYS A 207 -10.86 -4.04 -6.27
C LYS A 207 -9.58 -4.88 -6.16
N PHE A 208 -8.67 -4.46 -5.28
CA PHE A 208 -7.38 -5.12 -5.00
C PHE A 208 -6.44 -5.22 -6.21
N THR A 209 -6.60 -4.35 -7.21
CA THR A 209 -5.66 -4.21 -8.32
C THR A 209 -4.51 -3.28 -7.96
N VAL A 210 -3.38 -3.47 -8.64
CA VAL A 210 -2.17 -2.67 -8.48
C VAL A 210 -1.78 -2.09 -9.84
N PRO A 211 -1.48 -0.78 -9.94
CA PRO A 211 -0.97 -0.23 -11.20
C PRO A 211 0.39 -0.83 -11.50
N THR A 212 0.60 -1.34 -12.72
CA THR A 212 1.90 -1.84 -13.17
C THR A 212 2.59 -0.75 -13.97
N VAL A 213 3.85 -0.42 -13.64
CA VAL A 213 4.63 0.57 -14.38
C VAL A 213 5.73 -0.14 -15.15
N ALA A 214 5.75 0.02 -16.48
CA ALA A 214 6.78 -0.56 -17.34
C ALA A 214 6.93 0.23 -18.64
N ASN A 215 8.16 0.35 -19.15
CA ASN A 215 8.46 0.96 -20.45
C ASN A 215 7.83 2.36 -20.65
N GLY A 216 7.86 3.19 -19.61
CA GLY A 216 7.31 4.55 -19.65
C GLY A 216 5.78 4.62 -19.67
N LYS A 217 5.09 3.51 -19.36
CA LYS A 217 3.64 3.40 -19.34
C LYS A 217 3.14 2.84 -18.02
N VAL A 218 1.89 3.14 -17.70
CA VAL A 218 1.16 2.63 -16.54
C VAL A 218 -0.02 1.83 -17.02
N TYR A 219 -0.15 0.61 -16.52
CA TYR A 219 -1.14 -0.35 -16.94
C TYR A 219 -2.06 -0.66 -15.76
N ILE A 220 -3.37 -0.57 -15.97
CA ILE A 220 -4.37 -0.91 -14.94
C ILE A 220 -5.41 -1.88 -15.52
N GLY A 221 -5.71 -2.95 -14.78
CA GLY A 221 -6.73 -3.91 -15.19
C GLY A 221 -8.13 -3.40 -14.87
N THR A 222 -9.03 -3.44 -15.84
CA THR A 222 -10.43 -3.03 -15.68
C THR A 222 -11.39 -4.14 -16.08
N ARG A 223 -12.65 -4.00 -15.69
CA ARG A 223 -13.74 -4.89 -16.15
C ARG A 223 -14.52 -4.32 -17.34
N GLY A 224 -13.90 -3.41 -18.10
CA GLY A 224 -14.53 -2.76 -19.24
C GLY A 224 -15.75 -1.96 -18.80
N ASN A 225 -16.95 -2.33 -19.24
CA ASN A 225 -18.21 -1.74 -18.76
C ASN A 225 -19.17 -2.75 -18.11
N ASP A 226 -18.66 -3.91 -17.66
CA ASP A 226 -19.48 -4.89 -16.97
C ASP A 226 -19.92 -4.38 -15.59
N ASN A 227 -21.22 -4.25 -15.39
CA ASN A 227 -21.79 -3.76 -14.14
C ASN A 227 -22.04 -4.83 -13.09
N GLY A 228 -21.60 -6.08 -13.33
CA GLY A 228 -21.84 -7.21 -12.43
C GLY A 228 -22.87 -8.20 -12.95
N SER A 229 -23.55 -7.90 -14.06
CA SER A 229 -24.52 -8.80 -14.71
C SER A 229 -23.90 -9.78 -15.71
N GLY A 230 -22.64 -9.56 -16.12
CA GLY A 230 -21.98 -10.36 -17.15
C GLY A 230 -22.48 -10.07 -18.57
N THR A 231 -23.21 -8.97 -18.79
CA THR A 231 -23.82 -8.60 -20.09
C THR A 231 -23.15 -7.38 -20.74
N SER A 232 -21.84 -7.23 -20.61
CA SER A 232 -21.12 -6.05 -21.06
C SER A 232 -20.92 -6.01 -22.58
N SER A 233 -20.82 -4.80 -23.14
CA SER A 233 -20.44 -4.57 -24.54
C SER A 233 -18.94 -4.33 -24.72
N ILE A 234 -18.23 -4.00 -23.64
CA ILE A 234 -16.77 -3.81 -23.58
C ILE A 234 -16.22 -4.77 -22.54
N ARG A 235 -15.42 -5.74 -22.99
CA ARG A 235 -14.80 -6.75 -22.12
C ARG A 235 -13.76 -6.11 -21.20
N GLY A 236 -13.44 -6.79 -20.11
CA GLY A 236 -12.30 -6.41 -19.27
C GLY A 236 -11.01 -6.35 -20.08
N GLU A 237 -10.26 -5.28 -19.88
CA GLU A 237 -9.04 -4.98 -20.63
C GLU A 237 -7.99 -4.33 -19.73
N LEU A 238 -6.81 -4.10 -20.30
CA LEU A 238 -5.72 -3.38 -19.66
C LEU A 238 -5.72 -1.96 -20.24
N ASP A 239 -6.11 -0.98 -19.43
CA ASP A 239 -6.01 0.42 -19.82
C ASP A 239 -4.56 0.86 -19.69
N VAL A 240 -4.05 1.53 -20.71
CA VAL A 240 -2.63 1.89 -20.82
C VAL A 240 -2.47 3.40 -20.90
N TYR A 241 -1.78 3.95 -19.91
CA TYR A 241 -1.52 5.37 -19.78
C TYR A 241 -0.06 5.68 -20.04
N GLY A 242 0.20 6.81 -20.71
CA GLY A 242 1.54 7.31 -21.01
C GLY A 242 1.47 8.76 -21.46
N LEU A 243 2.63 9.39 -21.63
CA LEU A 243 2.69 10.75 -22.16
C LEU A 243 2.17 10.77 -23.60
N GLN A 244 1.32 11.76 -23.91
CA GLN A 244 0.91 12.01 -25.28
C GLN A 244 2.13 12.49 -26.10
N PRO A 245 2.22 12.13 -27.39
CA PRO A 245 3.20 12.73 -28.28
C PRO A 245 3.04 14.25 -28.29
N ASN A 246 4.17 14.98 -28.24
CA ASN A 246 4.20 16.42 -28.47
C ASN A 246 3.84 16.77 -29.91
#